data_AF-A0A9W8A6S8-F1
#
_entry.id   AF-A0A9W8A6S8-F1
#
_cell.length_a   1.000
_cell.length_b   1.000
_cell.length_c   1.000
_cell.angle_alpha   90.00
_cell.angle_beta   90.00
_cell.angle_gamma   90.00
#
_symmetry.space_group_name_H-M   'P 1'
#
loop_
_entity.id
_entity.type
_entity.pdbx_description
1 polymer ?
#
loop_
_entity_poly.entity_id
_entity_poly.type
_entity_poly.pdbx_seq_one_letter_code
_entity_poly.pdbx_strand_id
1 'polypeptide(L)'
;MSSPRQEPAHPDRAPFAGSVEHTLTDPEAVADSPVPSVQLQPQPQRPPQRVPRRSTFVRFAQNKRNPRPTVRMWPDVENPPGPCQMTTEGTHAASQFRVASDNLTVTNDKGYRQAKASHGASEGTWYYEATLTNTAGAARIGWSQISGDLQGPCGLDHYSYAFRSYPATRFHASVGYTYGERYDSPDVTLGVLIHLPPLGPAAREDLRRRRFILQRDFPYAKFDYVQPLPSTTDESEGDNITAAAVSGGSPSFTSDLATEAAAPSPLPKMPGSAIVYFCNGRCLGQAYGPLHLGKYHPAVACYMGAEVRLNFGPEFAHPPPAEWEGVPVRPMSECPPENYLEDEAAIH
;
A
#
# COMPACT_ATOMS: atom_id res chain seq x y z
N MET A 1 -13.42 62.64 -30.04
CA MET A 1 -12.76 63.28 -28.89
C MET A 1 -11.57 62.40 -28.52
N SER A 2 -10.41 62.82 -29.02
CA SER A 2 -9.14 62.12 -28.91
C SER A 2 -8.31 62.86 -27.86
N SER A 3 -7.70 62.12 -26.93
CA SER A 3 -6.46 62.50 -26.24
C SER A 3 -5.93 61.30 -25.42
N PRO A 4 -4.70 60.83 -25.69
CA PRO A 4 -3.97 59.81 -24.92
C PRO A 4 -2.86 60.43 -24.06
N ARG A 5 -2.19 59.59 -23.23
CA ARG A 5 -0.88 59.73 -22.49
C ARG A 5 -1.06 59.40 -20.99
N GLN A 6 -0.12 58.77 -20.27
CA GLN A 6 1.33 58.57 -20.45
C GLN A 6 1.82 57.48 -19.45
N GLU A 7 2.78 56.63 -19.87
CA GLU A 7 3.68 55.89 -18.98
C GLU A 7 4.81 56.79 -18.44
N PRO A 8 5.44 56.43 -17.30
CA PRO A 8 6.83 56.78 -17.00
C PRO A 8 7.70 55.50 -16.94
N ALA A 9 8.67 55.29 -17.84
CA ALA A 9 10.04 55.82 -17.88
C ALA A 9 10.98 55.30 -16.76
N HIS A 10 11.82 54.32 -17.14
CA HIS A 10 13.08 53.95 -16.49
C HIS A 10 14.12 55.08 -16.56
N PRO A 11 14.99 55.26 -15.55
CA PRO A 11 16.22 56.02 -15.71
C PRO A 11 17.45 55.12 -15.96
N ASP A 12 17.98 55.28 -17.16
CA ASP A 12 19.37 55.50 -17.57
C ASP A 12 20.58 54.82 -16.91
N ARG A 13 21.47 54.45 -17.83
CA ARG A 13 22.79 53.87 -17.69
C ARG A 13 23.83 54.89 -18.20
N ALA A 14 25.07 54.74 -17.71
CA ALA A 14 26.37 55.21 -18.23
C ALA A 14 27.01 56.42 -17.49
N PRO A 15 28.36 56.64 -17.56
CA PRO A 15 29.39 55.94 -18.35
C PRO A 15 30.72 55.57 -17.60
N PHE A 16 31.61 54.95 -18.39
CA PHE A 16 33.04 54.60 -18.19
C PHE A 16 33.95 55.71 -17.63
N ALA A 17 35.03 55.34 -16.92
CA ALA A 17 36.44 55.68 -17.27
C ALA A 17 37.48 55.31 -16.17
N GLY A 18 38.53 54.58 -16.59
CA GLY A 18 39.94 54.76 -16.16
C GLY A 18 40.41 53.89 -14.99
N SER A 19 41.65 53.42 -14.91
CA SER A 19 42.81 53.43 -15.81
C SER A 19 43.83 52.46 -15.18
N VAL A 20 44.62 51.82 -16.04
CA VAL A 20 45.75 50.95 -15.69
C VAL A 20 46.93 51.82 -15.25
N GLU A 21 47.66 51.45 -14.19
CA GLU A 21 49.12 51.65 -14.16
C GLU A 21 49.83 50.73 -13.15
N HIS A 22 50.93 50.18 -13.65
CA HIS A 22 51.94 49.30 -13.04
C HIS A 22 53.17 50.14 -12.67
N THR A 23 53.85 49.81 -11.58
CA THR A 23 55.33 49.94 -11.41
C THR A 23 55.72 49.15 -10.14
N LEU A 24 56.37 47.98 -10.21
CA LEU A 24 57.79 47.66 -10.47
C LEU A 24 58.74 48.09 -9.35
N THR A 25 59.42 47.11 -8.73
CA THR A 25 60.89 47.02 -8.60
C THR A 25 61.32 45.64 -8.05
N ASP A 26 61.90 44.81 -8.93
CA ASP A 26 62.93 43.76 -8.71
C ASP A 26 64.30 44.42 -8.41
N PRO A 27 65.50 43.77 -8.26
CA PRO A 27 65.99 42.41 -8.61
C PRO A 27 66.89 41.76 -7.50
N GLU A 28 67.52 40.57 -7.58
CA GLU A 28 68.51 39.98 -8.51
C GLU A 28 68.59 38.44 -8.30
N ALA A 29 68.52 37.61 -9.35
CA ALA A 29 69.62 36.96 -10.12
C ALA A 29 70.35 35.83 -9.35
N VAL A 30 70.60 34.61 -9.87
CA VAL A 30 71.40 34.27 -11.08
C VAL A 30 71.23 32.76 -11.45
N ALA A 31 71.10 32.48 -12.77
CA ALA A 31 71.52 31.30 -13.58
C ALA A 31 71.06 29.86 -13.22
N ASP A 32 71.04 28.85 -14.09
CA ASP A 32 70.91 28.63 -15.55
C ASP A 32 70.68 27.10 -15.69
N SER A 33 70.06 26.66 -16.79
CA SER A 33 69.46 25.34 -17.09
C SER A 33 70.48 24.15 -17.04
N PRO A 34 70.09 22.85 -16.89
CA PRO A 34 69.33 22.09 -17.90
C PRO A 34 68.39 20.94 -17.39
N VAL A 35 67.56 20.44 -18.31
CA VAL A 35 66.62 19.28 -18.22
C VAL A 35 67.27 18.06 -18.93
N PRO A 36 66.84 16.79 -18.78
CA PRO A 36 66.45 15.97 -17.61
C PRO A 36 67.35 14.72 -17.45
N SER A 37 67.18 13.94 -16.37
CA SER A 37 67.61 12.53 -16.31
C SER A 37 66.59 11.71 -15.53
N VAL A 38 65.98 10.73 -16.21
CA VAL A 38 64.99 9.80 -15.65
C VAL A 38 65.70 8.87 -14.67
N GLN A 39 65.34 8.95 -13.39
CA GLN A 39 65.71 7.96 -12.37
C GLN A 39 64.46 7.22 -11.89
N LEU A 40 64.47 5.90 -12.09
CA LEU A 40 63.50 4.93 -11.59
C LEU A 40 63.44 4.96 -10.05
N GLN A 41 62.28 5.28 -9.49
CA GLN A 41 62.02 5.08 -8.06
C GLN A 41 61.74 3.60 -7.76
N PRO A 42 62.27 3.04 -6.67
CA PRO A 42 62.04 1.65 -6.28
C PRO A 42 60.62 1.43 -5.74
N GLN A 43 60.00 0.32 -6.16
CA GLN A 43 58.66 -0.14 -5.77
C GLN A 43 58.55 -0.40 -4.25
N PRO A 44 57.43 -0.04 -3.60
CA PRO A 44 57.20 -0.35 -2.19
C PRO A 44 56.88 -1.84 -1.98
N GLN A 45 57.57 -2.48 -1.03
CA GLN A 45 57.38 -3.89 -0.68
C GLN A 45 56.05 -4.13 0.05
N ARG A 46 55.36 -5.24 -0.27
CA ARG A 46 54.11 -5.67 0.38
C ARG A 46 54.35 -6.11 1.83
N PRO A 47 53.43 -5.79 2.76
CA PRO A 47 53.50 -6.28 4.13
C PRO A 47 53.16 -7.78 4.23
N PRO A 48 53.66 -8.49 5.26
CA PRO A 48 53.50 -9.94 5.42
C PRO A 48 52.05 -10.34 5.73
N GLN A 49 51.57 -11.41 5.10
CA GLN A 49 50.23 -11.97 5.28
C GLN A 49 50.05 -12.58 6.68
N ARG A 50 49.01 -12.16 7.41
CA ARG A 50 48.59 -12.78 8.67
C ARG A 50 47.89 -14.11 8.42
N VAL A 51 48.42 -15.18 9.00
CA VAL A 51 47.79 -16.51 9.02
C VAL A 51 46.61 -16.50 10.01
N PRO A 52 45.39 -16.91 9.62
CA PRO A 52 44.25 -16.87 10.52
C PRO A 52 44.30 -18.02 11.54
N ARG A 53 44.21 -17.69 12.83
CA ARG A 53 44.04 -18.67 13.90
C ARG A 53 42.62 -19.26 13.81
N ARG A 54 42.50 -20.59 13.71
CA ARG A 54 41.22 -21.30 13.78
C ARG A 54 40.59 -21.11 15.16
N SER A 55 39.60 -20.24 15.24
CA SER A 55 38.66 -20.17 16.36
C SER A 55 37.73 -21.38 16.30
N THR A 56 37.83 -22.29 17.27
CA THR A 56 36.85 -23.36 17.51
C THR A 56 35.55 -22.72 17.98
N PHE A 57 34.71 -22.28 17.05
CA PHE A 57 33.31 -22.02 17.34
C PHE A 57 32.61 -23.35 17.60
N VAL A 58 32.35 -23.63 18.87
CA VAL A 58 31.33 -24.61 19.26
C VAL A 58 30.00 -24.06 18.71
N ARG A 59 29.54 -24.64 17.60
CA ARG A 59 28.20 -24.37 17.09
C ARG A 59 27.23 -24.95 18.11
N PHE A 60 26.67 -24.11 18.97
CA PHE A 60 25.37 -24.40 19.57
C PHE A 60 24.38 -24.48 18.41
N ALA A 61 24.08 -25.70 17.97
CA ALA A 61 22.92 -25.96 17.13
C ALA A 61 21.69 -25.68 17.99
N GLN A 62 21.31 -24.41 18.11
CA GLN A 62 19.96 -24.06 18.52
C GLN A 62 19.05 -24.68 17.48
N ASN A 63 18.28 -25.67 17.93
CA ASN A 63 17.19 -26.25 17.18
C ASN A 63 16.13 -25.15 16.98
N LYS A 64 16.37 -24.25 16.01
CA LYS A 64 15.43 -23.21 15.62
C LYS A 64 14.28 -23.92 14.92
N ARG A 65 13.27 -24.34 15.68
CA ARG A 65 11.92 -24.50 15.13
C ARG A 65 11.63 -23.18 14.40
N ASN A 66 11.41 -23.22 13.08
CA ASN A 66 11.05 -22.03 12.33
C ASN A 66 9.79 -21.44 13.01
N PRO A 67 9.87 -20.28 13.67
CA PRO A 67 8.71 -19.70 14.32
C PRO A 67 7.66 -19.43 13.23
N ARG A 68 6.39 -19.72 13.54
CA ARG A 68 5.30 -19.41 12.61
C ARG A 68 5.37 -17.92 12.24
N PRO A 69 5.13 -17.56 10.96
CA PRO A 69 5.14 -16.17 10.56
C PRO A 69 4.13 -15.40 11.41
N THR A 70 4.53 -14.22 11.86
CA THR A 70 3.69 -13.31 12.65
C THR A 70 3.56 -12.00 11.91
N VAL A 71 2.44 -11.31 12.09
CA VAL A 71 2.24 -9.98 11.53
C VAL A 71 1.62 -9.06 12.56
N ARG A 72 2.15 -7.85 12.64
CA ARG A 72 1.70 -6.88 13.63
C ARG A 72 0.43 -6.18 13.16
N MET A 73 -0.62 -6.26 13.97
CA MET A 73 -1.96 -5.78 13.64
C MET A 73 -2.47 -4.82 14.71
N TRP A 74 -3.34 -3.90 14.29
CA TRP A 74 -4.25 -3.20 15.18
C TRP A 74 -5.53 -4.03 15.36
N PRO A 75 -6.13 -4.03 16.56
CA PRO A 75 -7.42 -4.66 16.78
C PRO A 75 -8.51 -4.06 15.88
N ASP A 76 -9.38 -4.90 15.33
CA ASP A 76 -10.51 -4.46 14.50
C ASP A 76 -11.49 -3.62 15.32
N VAL A 77 -12.04 -2.57 14.70
CA VAL A 77 -12.97 -1.63 15.34
C VAL A 77 -14.38 -1.81 14.80
N GLU A 78 -15.34 -1.39 15.61
CA GLU A 78 -16.77 -1.52 15.36
C GLU A 78 -17.24 -0.44 14.38
N ASN A 79 -18.30 -0.75 13.63
CA ASN A 79 -18.97 0.29 12.84
C ASN A 79 -19.77 1.20 13.79
N PRO A 80 -19.47 2.51 13.86
CA PRO A 80 -20.17 3.41 14.77
C PRO A 80 -21.64 3.62 14.34
N PRO A 81 -22.52 4.06 15.25
CA PRO A 81 -23.87 4.45 14.86
C PRO A 81 -23.85 5.65 13.89
N GLY A 82 -24.86 5.71 13.01
CA GLY A 82 -25.02 6.80 12.04
C GLY A 82 -24.62 6.41 10.61
N PRO A 83 -24.48 7.38 9.70
CA PRO A 83 -24.19 7.10 8.31
C PRO A 83 -22.73 6.68 8.08
N CYS A 84 -22.49 5.88 7.05
CA CYS A 84 -21.15 5.65 6.53
C CYS A 84 -20.56 6.97 6.00
N GLN A 85 -19.41 7.35 6.54
CA GLN A 85 -18.72 8.61 6.25
C GLN A 85 -17.21 8.49 6.48
N MET A 86 -16.44 9.41 5.91
CA MET A 86 -15.01 9.57 6.26
C MET A 86 -14.89 10.17 7.66
N THR A 87 -13.84 9.79 8.40
CA THR A 87 -13.64 10.22 9.78
C THR A 87 -12.18 10.63 10.03
N THR A 88 -11.96 11.48 11.02
CA THR A 88 -10.64 11.93 11.49
C THR A 88 -10.13 11.12 12.68
N GLU A 89 -10.83 10.06 13.09
CA GLU A 89 -10.37 9.20 14.18
C GLU A 89 -8.99 8.59 13.89
N GLY A 90 -8.13 8.52 14.90
CA GLY A 90 -6.75 8.04 14.75
C GLY A 90 -6.62 6.57 14.36
N THR A 91 -7.69 5.79 14.48
CA THR A 91 -7.81 4.41 13.97
C THR A 91 -8.00 4.37 12.45
N HIS A 92 -8.64 5.40 11.89
CA HIS A 92 -9.10 5.45 10.50
C HIS A 92 -8.30 6.40 9.62
N ALA A 93 -7.75 7.49 10.17
CA ALA A 93 -7.09 8.54 9.40
C ALA A 93 -5.77 9.01 10.03
N ALA A 94 -4.80 9.33 9.18
CA ALA A 94 -3.61 10.02 9.62
C ALA A 94 -3.95 11.44 10.12
N SER A 95 -3.26 11.90 11.16
CA SER A 95 -3.51 13.21 11.77
C SER A 95 -3.35 14.41 10.82
N GLN A 96 -2.55 14.26 9.75
CA GLN A 96 -2.37 15.30 8.74
C GLN A 96 -3.41 15.24 7.60
N PHE A 97 -4.17 14.15 7.50
CA PHE A 97 -5.15 13.95 6.44
C PHE A 97 -6.38 14.81 6.70
N ARG A 98 -6.87 15.49 5.67
CA ARG A 98 -7.97 16.44 5.81
C ARG A 98 -9.26 15.81 5.33
N VAL A 99 -10.28 15.85 6.18
CA VAL A 99 -11.66 15.52 5.86
C VAL A 99 -12.45 16.82 5.93
N ALA A 100 -13.19 17.15 4.86
CA ALA A 100 -14.04 18.33 4.83
C ALA A 100 -15.25 18.18 5.75
N SER A 101 -15.96 19.28 6.00
CA SER A 101 -17.13 19.30 6.90
C SER A 101 -18.32 18.47 6.40
N ASP A 102 -18.34 18.10 5.13
CA ASP A 102 -19.34 17.20 4.55
C ASP A 102 -19.06 15.72 4.89
N ASN A 103 -17.92 15.41 5.52
CA ASN A 103 -17.42 14.06 5.83
C ASN A 103 -17.32 13.12 4.61
N LEU A 104 -17.28 13.68 3.40
CA LEU A 104 -17.25 12.95 2.14
C LEU A 104 -16.09 13.40 1.25
N THR A 105 -15.63 14.64 1.39
CA THR A 105 -14.51 15.16 0.61
C THR A 105 -13.22 15.08 1.40
N VAL A 106 -12.18 14.52 0.77
CA VAL A 106 -10.89 14.28 1.41
C VAL A 106 -9.71 14.73 0.58
N THR A 107 -8.68 15.24 1.26
CA THR A 107 -7.44 15.70 0.61
C THR A 107 -6.23 15.62 1.54
N ASN A 108 -5.05 15.77 0.96
CA ASN A 108 -3.80 15.86 1.69
C ASN A 108 -2.74 16.62 0.87
N ASP A 109 -2.01 17.54 1.52
CA ASP A 109 -1.13 18.50 0.83
C ASP A 109 0.26 17.94 0.49
N LYS A 110 0.76 16.95 1.25
CA LYS A 110 2.15 16.50 1.17
C LYS A 110 2.25 15.04 0.74
N GLY A 111 3.28 14.33 1.21
CA GLY A 111 3.46 12.89 0.99
C GLY A 111 2.19 12.10 1.31
N TYR A 112 2.04 10.91 0.72
CA TYR A 112 0.81 10.13 0.85
C TYR A 112 0.39 9.98 2.30
N ARG A 113 -0.91 10.16 2.54
CA ARG A 113 -1.59 9.86 3.80
C ARG A 113 -2.90 9.19 3.46
N GLN A 114 -3.35 8.30 4.32
CA GLN A 114 -4.54 7.51 4.12
C GLN A 114 -5.62 7.86 5.15
N ALA A 115 -6.87 7.81 4.71
CA ALA A 115 -8.03 7.72 5.56
C ALA A 115 -8.98 6.61 5.09
N LYS A 116 -9.78 6.13 6.03
CA LYS A 116 -10.76 5.07 5.86
C LYS A 116 -12.14 5.58 6.24
N ALA A 117 -13.18 5.04 5.64
CA ALA A 117 -14.54 5.29 6.09
C ALA A 117 -14.79 4.60 7.45
N SER A 118 -15.73 5.17 8.20
CA SER A 118 -16.18 4.70 9.52
C SER A 118 -16.70 3.26 9.51
N HIS A 119 -17.34 2.84 8.42
CA HIS A 119 -17.93 1.52 8.30
C HIS A 119 -17.04 0.61 7.46
N GLY A 120 -16.94 -0.65 7.88
CA GLY A 120 -16.28 -1.72 7.15
C GLY A 120 -17.10 -3.00 7.14
N ALA A 121 -16.81 -3.87 6.20
CA ALA A 121 -17.52 -5.13 6.00
C ALA A 121 -16.57 -6.34 6.05
N SER A 122 -17.07 -7.45 6.57
CA SER A 122 -16.37 -8.75 6.62
C SER A 122 -17.01 -9.83 5.76
N GLU A 123 -18.26 -9.62 5.32
CA GLU A 123 -19.09 -10.54 4.51
C GLU A 123 -20.01 -9.72 3.59
N GLY A 124 -20.45 -10.31 2.48
CA GLY A 124 -21.38 -9.72 1.50
C GLY A 124 -20.69 -8.98 0.35
N THR A 125 -21.51 -8.41 -0.55
CA THR A 125 -21.04 -7.60 -1.68
C THR A 125 -21.39 -6.14 -1.48
N TRP A 126 -20.37 -5.28 -1.55
CA TRP A 126 -20.50 -3.86 -1.21
C TRP A 126 -19.89 -2.96 -2.29
N TYR A 127 -20.44 -1.76 -2.43
CA TYR A 127 -20.04 -0.79 -3.43
C TYR A 127 -20.04 0.65 -2.88
N TYR A 128 -19.10 1.46 -3.37
CA TYR A 128 -19.11 2.91 -3.21
C TYR A 128 -18.48 3.57 -4.45
N GLU A 129 -18.69 4.88 -4.60
CA GLU A 129 -18.04 5.69 -5.61
C GLU A 129 -17.02 6.67 -5.01
N ALA A 130 -15.99 6.98 -5.78
CA ALA A 130 -14.97 7.96 -5.46
C ALA A 130 -14.70 8.84 -6.70
N THR A 131 -15.09 10.10 -6.63
CA THR A 131 -14.88 11.08 -7.71
C THR A 131 -13.63 11.89 -7.43
N LEU A 132 -12.68 11.91 -8.37
CA LEU A 132 -11.50 12.77 -8.27
C LEU A 132 -11.91 14.20 -8.65
N THR A 133 -11.95 15.10 -7.66
CA THR A 133 -12.31 16.52 -7.85
C THR A 133 -11.09 17.41 -8.08
N ASN A 134 -9.91 16.96 -7.64
CA ASN A 134 -8.63 17.60 -7.96
C ASN A 134 -7.57 16.56 -8.28
N THR A 135 -7.01 16.63 -9.48
CA THR A 135 -6.00 15.71 -10.01
C THR A 135 -4.60 16.33 -10.11
N ALA A 136 -4.35 17.48 -9.46
CA ALA A 136 -3.01 18.10 -9.42
C ALA A 136 -1.97 17.16 -8.78
N GLY A 137 -2.43 16.35 -7.83
CA GLY A 137 -1.66 15.30 -7.18
C GLY A 137 -2.04 13.89 -7.66
N ALA A 138 -1.90 12.92 -6.77
CA ALA A 138 -2.33 11.54 -7.04
C ALA A 138 -3.16 10.97 -5.89
N ALA A 139 -4.15 10.14 -6.23
CA ALA A 139 -4.96 9.40 -5.28
C ALA A 139 -4.82 7.89 -5.50
N ARG A 140 -4.82 7.13 -4.40
CA ARG A 140 -4.98 5.67 -4.42
C ARG A 140 -6.25 5.32 -3.65
N ILE A 141 -7.21 4.73 -4.35
CA ILE A 141 -8.57 4.47 -3.87
C ILE A 141 -8.77 2.96 -3.84
N GLY A 142 -9.38 2.43 -2.78
CA GLY A 142 -9.67 1.00 -2.68
C GLY A 142 -10.18 0.59 -1.32
N TRP A 143 -9.66 -0.52 -0.79
CA TRP A 143 -10.12 -1.10 0.47
C TRP A 143 -8.94 -1.36 1.40
N SER A 144 -9.14 -1.11 2.69
CA SER A 144 -8.12 -1.33 3.71
C SER A 144 -8.73 -1.90 4.99
N GLN A 145 -8.05 -2.86 5.61
CA GLN A 145 -8.32 -3.24 6.99
C GLN A 145 -7.84 -2.14 7.95
N ILE A 146 -8.32 -2.13 9.21
CA ILE A 146 -7.93 -1.09 10.16
C ILE A 146 -6.40 -1.05 10.40
N SER A 147 -5.74 -2.19 10.24
CA SER A 147 -4.29 -2.34 10.36
C SER A 147 -3.47 -1.64 9.27
N GLY A 148 -4.10 -1.22 8.16
CA GLY A 148 -3.41 -0.53 7.07
C GLY A 148 -2.73 0.77 7.51
N ASP A 149 -1.49 1.00 7.05
CA ASP A 149 -0.66 2.13 7.47
C ASP A 149 -1.23 3.48 7.02
N LEU A 150 -1.63 4.29 8.00
CA LEU A 150 -2.21 5.61 7.78
C LEU A 150 -1.18 6.64 7.26
N GLN A 151 0.10 6.45 7.58
CA GLN A 151 1.18 7.33 7.13
C GLN A 151 1.65 7.00 5.70
N GLY A 152 1.18 5.88 5.15
CA GLY A 152 1.47 5.42 3.80
C GLY A 152 0.31 5.57 2.83
N PRO A 153 0.54 5.26 1.54
CA PRO A 153 -0.55 5.10 0.58
C PRO A 153 -1.35 3.81 0.83
N CYS A 154 -2.64 3.82 0.46
CA CYS A 154 -3.41 2.60 0.30
C CYS A 154 -2.71 1.65 -0.71
N GLY A 155 -2.59 0.37 -0.38
CA GLY A 155 -1.84 -0.63 -1.14
C GLY A 155 -0.34 -0.74 -0.79
N LEU A 156 0.15 -0.02 0.24
CA LEU A 156 1.54 -0.13 0.72
C LEU A 156 1.81 -1.50 1.36
N ASP A 157 0.85 -2.01 2.13
CA ASP A 157 1.00 -3.17 3.00
C ASP A 157 0.12 -4.35 2.54
N HIS A 158 0.11 -5.42 3.34
CA HIS A 158 -0.74 -6.60 3.11
C HIS A 158 -2.21 -6.38 3.51
N TYR A 159 -2.53 -5.28 4.19
CA TYR A 159 -3.86 -4.97 4.72
C TYR A 159 -4.72 -4.17 3.75
N SER A 160 -4.12 -3.65 2.67
CA SER A 160 -4.79 -2.73 1.76
C SER A 160 -4.56 -3.08 0.29
N TYR A 161 -5.55 -2.73 -0.53
CA TYR A 161 -5.58 -2.92 -1.98
C TYR A 161 -6.09 -1.64 -2.60
N ALA A 162 -5.38 -1.10 -3.59
CA ALA A 162 -5.72 0.21 -4.12
C ALA A 162 -5.51 0.32 -5.63
N PHE A 163 -6.34 1.12 -6.27
CA PHE A 163 -6.17 1.55 -7.65
C PHE A 163 -5.86 3.03 -7.72
N ARG A 164 -4.99 3.40 -8.66
CA ARG A 164 -4.74 4.78 -9.08
C ARG A 164 -5.21 4.92 -10.52
N SER A 165 -5.99 5.95 -10.81
CA SER A 165 -6.56 6.21 -12.14
C SER A 165 -5.50 6.53 -13.20
N TYR A 166 -4.45 7.30 -12.86
CA TYR A 166 -3.40 7.66 -13.81
C TYR A 166 -1.95 7.57 -13.27
N PRO A 167 -1.04 6.88 -13.98
CA PRO A 167 -1.39 5.80 -14.91
C PRO A 167 -2.22 4.73 -14.18
N ALA A 168 -3.11 4.06 -14.93
CA ALA A 168 -4.02 3.04 -14.41
C ALA A 168 -3.21 1.89 -13.79
N THR A 169 -3.14 1.84 -12.47
CA THR A 169 -2.25 0.93 -11.74
C THR A 169 -2.92 0.44 -10.47
N ARG A 170 -2.95 -0.88 -10.29
CA ARG A 170 -3.37 -1.52 -9.03
C ARG A 170 -2.15 -1.77 -8.15
N PHE A 171 -2.27 -1.52 -6.85
CA PHE A 171 -1.21 -1.62 -5.83
C PHE A 171 -1.61 -2.56 -4.69
N HIS A 172 -0.70 -3.45 -4.30
CA HIS A 172 -0.81 -4.25 -3.08
C HIS A 172 0.58 -4.63 -2.60
N ALA A 173 0.81 -4.60 -1.28
CA ALA A 173 2.14 -4.87 -0.70
C ALA A 173 3.27 -4.06 -1.36
N SER A 174 3.01 -2.79 -1.66
CA SER A 174 3.92 -1.86 -2.35
C SER A 174 4.24 -2.20 -3.81
N VAL A 175 3.67 -3.27 -4.37
CA VAL A 175 3.87 -3.67 -5.76
C VAL A 175 2.75 -3.12 -6.63
N GLY A 176 3.11 -2.42 -7.70
CA GLY A 176 2.19 -1.87 -8.68
C GLY A 176 2.16 -2.69 -9.96
N TYR A 177 0.97 -2.98 -10.48
CA TYR A 177 0.77 -3.58 -11.80
C TYR A 177 -0.19 -2.72 -12.62
N THR A 178 0.11 -2.54 -13.91
CA THR A 178 -0.84 -1.94 -14.85
C THR A 178 -2.14 -2.74 -14.82
N TYR A 179 -3.26 -2.03 -14.75
CA TYR A 179 -4.58 -2.64 -14.66
C TYR A 179 -5.61 -1.71 -15.28
N GLY A 180 -6.44 -2.25 -16.17
CA GLY A 180 -7.39 -1.48 -16.95
C GLY A 180 -6.75 -0.66 -18.07
N GLU A 181 -7.60 -0.03 -18.87
CA GLU A 181 -7.21 0.90 -19.92
C GLU A 181 -7.09 2.32 -19.35
N ARG A 182 -6.35 3.19 -20.04
CA ARG A 182 -6.30 4.62 -19.73
C ARG A 182 -7.64 5.26 -20.08
N TYR A 183 -8.14 6.11 -19.20
CA TYR A 183 -9.32 6.94 -19.45
C TYR A 183 -8.87 8.39 -19.62
N ASP A 184 -9.14 8.96 -20.80
CA ASP A 184 -8.92 10.38 -21.09
C ASP A 184 -10.21 11.17 -20.85
N SER A 185 -10.71 11.13 -19.61
CA SER A 185 -11.83 11.95 -19.15
C SER A 185 -11.32 12.97 -18.13
N PRO A 186 -11.72 14.26 -18.21
CA PRO A 186 -11.41 15.24 -17.16
C PRO A 186 -12.15 14.91 -15.86
N ASP A 187 -13.33 14.28 -15.95
CA ASP A 187 -14.15 13.86 -14.81
C ASP A 187 -14.03 12.34 -14.64
N VAL A 188 -13.39 11.91 -13.55
CA VAL A 188 -13.17 10.49 -13.25
C VAL A 188 -13.86 10.13 -11.94
N THR A 189 -14.92 9.33 -12.06
CA THR A 189 -15.60 8.66 -10.94
C THR A 189 -15.28 7.18 -10.98
N LEU A 190 -14.63 6.69 -9.92
CA LEU A 190 -14.35 5.28 -9.73
C LEU A 190 -15.47 4.64 -8.93
N GLY A 191 -16.08 3.60 -9.50
CA GLY A 191 -16.87 2.64 -8.75
C GLY A 191 -15.96 1.57 -8.15
N VAL A 192 -16.16 1.23 -6.88
CA VAL A 192 -15.28 0.31 -6.15
C VAL A 192 -16.12 -0.75 -5.46
N LEU A 193 -16.12 -1.96 -6.03
CA LEU A 193 -16.84 -3.11 -5.50
C LEU A 193 -15.89 -4.01 -4.72
N ILE A 194 -16.35 -4.54 -3.59
CA ILE A 194 -15.74 -5.68 -2.90
C ILE A 194 -16.78 -6.78 -2.73
N HIS A 195 -16.39 -8.01 -3.04
CA HIS A 195 -17.16 -9.21 -2.75
C HIS A 195 -16.42 -10.03 -1.69
N LEU A 196 -17.10 -10.28 -0.57
CA LEU A 196 -16.64 -11.04 0.58
C LEU A 196 -17.60 -12.23 0.78
N PRO A 197 -17.18 -13.46 0.47
CA PRO A 197 -18.03 -14.63 0.64
C PRO A 197 -18.43 -14.84 2.11
N PRO A 198 -19.52 -15.59 2.37
CA PRO A 198 -19.89 -15.96 3.73
C PRO A 198 -18.74 -16.63 4.48
N LEU A 199 -18.59 -16.29 5.77
CA LEU A 199 -17.52 -16.80 6.61
C LEU A 199 -17.89 -18.16 7.20
N GLY A 200 -16.97 -19.11 7.09
CA GLY A 200 -17.02 -20.34 7.89
C GLY A 200 -16.75 -20.06 9.38
N PRO A 201 -17.08 -21.01 10.28
CA PRO A 201 -16.97 -20.82 11.73
C PRO A 201 -15.56 -20.42 12.19
N ALA A 202 -14.52 -21.03 11.63
CA ALA A 202 -13.14 -20.74 12.00
C ALA A 202 -12.72 -19.31 11.63
N ALA A 203 -13.12 -18.83 10.44
CA ALA A 203 -12.80 -17.48 9.98
C ALA A 203 -13.57 -16.42 10.78
N ARG A 204 -14.84 -16.70 11.11
CA ARG A 204 -15.67 -15.84 11.96
C ARG A 204 -15.08 -15.71 13.37
N GLU A 205 -14.69 -16.83 13.99
CA GLU A 205 -14.05 -16.82 15.30
C GLU A 205 -12.70 -16.10 15.28
N ASP A 206 -11.93 -16.26 14.21
CA ASP A 206 -10.65 -15.56 14.06
C ASP A 206 -10.83 -14.04 13.99
N LEU A 207 -11.78 -13.53 13.19
CA LEU A 207 -12.12 -12.10 13.18
C LEU A 207 -12.64 -11.61 14.54
N ARG A 208 -13.46 -12.41 15.23
CA ARG A 208 -13.97 -12.08 16.57
C ARG A 208 -12.83 -11.88 17.58
N ARG A 209 -11.78 -12.72 17.51
CA ARG A 209 -10.59 -12.61 18.39
C ARG A 209 -9.71 -11.40 18.09
N ARG A 210 -9.73 -10.88 16.87
CA ARG A 210 -8.98 -9.68 16.46
C ARG A 210 -9.65 -8.38 16.91
N ARG A 211 -10.90 -8.43 17.33
CA ARG A 211 -11.70 -7.24 17.65
C ARG A 211 -11.28 -6.60 18.97
N PHE A 212 -11.28 -5.27 18.98
CA PHE A 212 -11.20 -4.45 20.19
C PHE A 212 -12.54 -4.37 20.91
N ILE A 213 -12.56 -4.62 22.21
CA ILE A 213 -13.74 -4.42 23.05
C ILE A 213 -13.37 -3.39 24.13
N LEU A 214 -13.95 -2.19 24.08
CA LEU A 214 -13.57 -1.06 24.94
C LEU A 214 -13.58 -1.38 26.44
N GLN A 215 -14.50 -2.24 26.90
CA GLN A 215 -14.62 -2.62 28.31
C GLN A 215 -13.64 -3.72 28.75
N ARG A 216 -13.09 -4.48 27.79
CA ARG A 216 -12.21 -5.64 28.02
C ARG A 216 -10.76 -5.32 27.71
N ASP A 217 -10.54 -4.58 26.64
CA ASP A 217 -9.25 -4.36 26.00
C ASP A 217 -8.87 -2.89 26.19
N PHE A 218 -7.93 -2.59 27.09
CA PHE A 218 -7.36 -1.24 27.22
C PHE A 218 -5.89 -1.34 27.62
N PRO A 219 -4.98 -0.60 26.98
CA PRO A 219 -5.20 0.38 25.91
C PRO A 219 -5.44 -0.25 24.52
N TYR A 220 -5.98 0.52 23.58
CA TYR A 220 -5.98 0.16 22.14
C TYR A 220 -4.52 0.12 21.64
N ALA A 221 -4.00 -1.08 21.45
CA ALA A 221 -2.59 -1.31 21.15
C ALA A 221 -2.41 -2.40 20.09
N LYS A 222 -1.32 -2.35 19.34
CA LYS A 222 -0.97 -3.38 18.37
C LYS A 222 -0.68 -4.72 19.06
N PHE A 223 -1.04 -5.81 18.40
CA PHE A 223 -0.71 -7.18 18.80
C PHE A 223 -0.03 -7.93 17.64
N ASP A 224 0.70 -9.00 17.96
CA ASP A 224 1.32 -9.85 16.96
C ASP A 224 0.36 -11.02 16.65
N TYR A 225 -0.23 -10.99 15.44
CA TYR A 225 -1.13 -12.02 14.96
C TYR A 225 -0.35 -13.22 14.42
N VAL A 226 -0.85 -14.42 14.73
CA VAL A 226 -0.33 -15.69 14.22
C VAL A 226 -1.49 -16.47 13.62
N GLN A 227 -1.37 -16.82 12.35
CA GLN A 227 -2.40 -17.59 11.66
C GLN A 227 -2.71 -18.91 12.39
N PRO A 228 -3.99 -19.24 12.65
CA PRO A 228 -4.41 -20.53 13.16
C PRO A 228 -3.94 -21.66 12.24
N LEU A 229 -3.51 -22.79 12.82
CA LEU A 229 -3.21 -23.97 12.02
C LEU A 229 -4.51 -24.51 11.40
N PRO A 230 -4.47 -25.04 10.17
CA PRO A 230 -5.60 -25.79 9.65
C PRO A 230 -5.92 -26.93 10.63
N SER A 231 -7.18 -27.07 11.02
CA SER A 231 -7.61 -28.19 11.86
C SER A 231 -7.37 -29.49 11.09
N THR A 232 -6.53 -30.36 11.62
CA THR A 232 -6.33 -31.73 11.12
C THR A 232 -7.60 -32.52 11.40
N THR A 233 -8.61 -32.43 10.54
CA THR A 233 -9.84 -33.23 10.66
C THR A 233 -10.47 -33.64 9.33
N ASP A 234 -9.79 -33.44 8.20
CA ASP A 234 -10.15 -34.07 6.93
C ASP A 234 -9.06 -35.09 6.55
N GLU A 235 -9.07 -36.24 7.22
CA GLU A 235 -8.54 -37.49 6.67
C GLU A 235 -9.73 -38.37 6.23
N SER A 236 -10.11 -38.27 4.96
CA SER A 236 -10.84 -39.27 4.15
C SER A 236 -11.09 -38.60 2.79
N GLU A 237 -10.78 -39.10 1.60
CA GLU A 237 -10.43 -40.41 1.05
C GLU A 237 -9.46 -40.08 -0.13
N GLY A 238 -8.33 -40.73 -0.36
CA GLY A 238 -8.25 -42.11 -0.80
C GLY A 238 -8.12 -42.20 -2.32
N ASP A 239 -7.00 -41.76 -2.91
CA ASP A 239 -6.62 -42.18 -4.26
C ASP A 239 -5.20 -42.76 -4.27
N ASN A 240 -5.18 -44.10 -4.29
CA ASN A 240 -4.01 -44.94 -4.51
C ASN A 240 -3.45 -44.70 -5.92
N ILE A 241 -2.20 -44.28 -6.03
CA ILE A 241 -1.41 -44.50 -7.25
C ILE A 241 -0.36 -45.56 -6.95
N THR A 242 -0.63 -46.75 -7.48
CA THR A 242 0.25 -47.91 -7.51
C THR A 242 1.58 -47.55 -8.19
N ALA A 243 2.68 -47.82 -7.48
CA ALA A 243 4.02 -47.82 -8.05
C ALA A 243 4.16 -48.93 -9.10
N ALA A 244 4.27 -48.55 -10.38
CA ALA A 244 4.73 -49.44 -11.44
C ALA A 244 6.05 -48.89 -11.97
N ALA A 245 7.13 -49.62 -11.68
CA ALA A 245 8.45 -49.40 -12.23
C ALA A 245 8.44 -49.67 -13.75
N VAL A 246 8.86 -48.71 -14.55
CA VAL A 246 9.41 -48.96 -15.90
C VAL A 246 10.69 -48.16 -16.06
N SER A 247 11.74 -48.91 -16.36
CA SER A 247 13.12 -48.53 -16.61
C SER A 247 13.33 -47.76 -17.92
N GLY A 248 14.27 -46.81 -17.89
CA GLY A 248 15.24 -46.60 -18.98
C GLY A 248 15.00 -45.40 -19.91
N GLY A 249 15.73 -44.31 -19.67
CA GLY A 249 15.94 -43.22 -20.62
C GLY A 249 16.57 -41.97 -19.98
N SER A 250 17.88 -41.78 -20.13
CA SER A 250 18.64 -40.59 -19.66
C SER A 250 18.43 -39.36 -20.58
N PRO A 251 18.92 -38.16 -20.23
CA PRO A 251 18.11 -37.08 -19.68
C PRO A 251 17.94 -35.92 -20.68
N SER A 252 16.72 -35.41 -20.83
CA SER A 252 16.51 -34.07 -21.39
C SER A 252 16.64 -33.05 -20.27
N PHE A 253 17.53 -32.07 -20.47
CA PHE A 253 17.76 -30.94 -19.57
C PHE A 253 16.53 -30.02 -19.58
N THR A 254 15.54 -30.33 -18.76
CA THR A 254 14.57 -29.33 -18.31
C THR A 254 14.97 -28.95 -16.89
N SER A 255 15.29 -27.68 -16.70
CA SER A 255 15.56 -27.11 -15.39
C SER A 255 14.32 -27.29 -14.52
N ASP A 256 14.36 -28.31 -13.66
CA ASP A 256 13.51 -28.43 -12.49
C ASP A 256 13.85 -27.27 -11.55
N LEU A 257 13.27 -26.11 -11.85
CA LEU A 257 13.10 -25.07 -10.86
C LEU A 257 12.01 -25.57 -9.92
N ALA A 258 12.41 -26.42 -8.97
CA ALA A 258 11.66 -26.66 -7.77
C ALA A 258 11.22 -25.28 -7.26
N THR A 259 9.93 -25.00 -7.40
CA THR A 259 9.32 -23.79 -6.84
C THR A 259 9.53 -23.92 -5.35
N GLU A 260 10.52 -23.19 -4.81
CA GLU A 260 10.62 -22.96 -3.38
C GLU A 260 9.22 -22.52 -2.94
N ALA A 261 8.54 -23.35 -2.16
CA ALA A 261 7.20 -23.04 -1.69
C ALA A 261 7.30 -21.70 -0.96
N ALA A 262 6.76 -20.65 -1.60
CA ALA A 262 6.77 -19.30 -1.05
C ALA A 262 6.25 -19.37 0.38
N ALA A 263 6.97 -18.76 1.32
CA ALA A 263 6.55 -18.74 2.72
C ALA A 263 5.06 -18.36 2.81
N PRO A 264 4.25 -19.07 3.61
CA PRO A 264 2.82 -18.85 3.65
C PRO A 264 2.53 -17.39 3.99
N SER A 265 1.55 -16.79 3.30
CA SER A 265 1.11 -15.42 3.58
C SER A 265 0.85 -15.27 5.08
N PRO A 266 1.25 -14.15 5.70
CA PRO A 266 1.03 -13.94 7.13
C PRO A 266 -0.45 -13.91 7.54
N LEU A 267 -1.36 -13.74 6.58
CA LEU A 267 -2.81 -13.72 6.79
C LEU A 267 -3.49 -14.83 5.95
N PRO A 268 -4.50 -15.51 6.51
CA PRO A 268 -5.36 -16.41 5.74
C PRO A 268 -5.93 -15.70 4.51
N LYS A 269 -6.08 -16.44 3.41
CA LYS A 269 -6.79 -15.97 2.22
C LYS A 269 -8.26 -16.39 2.28
N MET A 270 -9.17 -15.59 1.73
CA MET A 270 -10.58 -15.91 1.57
C MET A 270 -10.86 -16.31 0.12
N PRO A 271 -11.00 -17.61 -0.20
CA PRO A 271 -11.37 -18.05 -1.55
C PRO A 271 -12.68 -17.42 -2.01
N GLY A 272 -12.79 -17.10 -3.31
CA GLY A 272 -13.98 -16.45 -3.88
C GLY A 272 -14.08 -14.93 -3.64
N SER A 273 -13.27 -14.35 -2.74
CA SER A 273 -13.28 -12.90 -2.53
C SER A 273 -12.64 -12.12 -3.68
N ALA A 274 -13.21 -10.95 -3.98
CA ALA A 274 -12.79 -10.13 -5.11
C ALA A 274 -12.90 -8.62 -4.83
N ILE A 275 -12.05 -7.84 -5.50
CA ILE A 275 -12.26 -6.39 -5.66
C ILE A 275 -12.32 -6.09 -7.15
N VAL A 276 -13.30 -5.28 -7.56
CA VAL A 276 -13.57 -4.91 -8.95
C VAL A 276 -13.69 -3.39 -9.01
N TYR A 277 -13.04 -2.79 -10.01
CA TYR A 277 -13.15 -1.35 -10.26
C TYR A 277 -14.01 -1.06 -11.48
N PHE A 278 -14.68 0.07 -11.45
CA PHE A 278 -15.45 0.65 -12.53
C PHE A 278 -14.92 2.07 -12.75
N CYS A 279 -14.86 2.53 -13.99
CA CYS A 279 -14.55 3.92 -14.31
C CYS A 279 -15.72 4.50 -15.08
N ASN A 280 -16.39 5.51 -14.50
CA ASN A 280 -17.61 6.11 -15.04
C ASN A 280 -18.66 5.06 -15.45
N GLY A 281 -18.84 4.04 -14.60
CA GLY A 281 -19.76 2.91 -14.82
C GLY A 281 -19.22 1.76 -15.68
N ARG A 282 -18.11 1.94 -16.41
CA ARG A 282 -17.50 0.85 -17.20
C ARG A 282 -16.64 -0.05 -16.30
N CYS A 283 -16.99 -1.34 -16.22
CA CYS A 283 -16.22 -2.34 -15.48
C CYS A 283 -14.80 -2.51 -16.05
N LEU A 284 -13.80 -2.53 -15.18
CA LEU A 284 -12.38 -2.72 -15.50
C LEU A 284 -11.92 -4.19 -15.34
N GLY A 285 -12.84 -5.08 -14.99
CA GLY A 285 -12.56 -6.48 -14.65
C GLY A 285 -12.12 -6.67 -13.19
N GLN A 286 -11.85 -7.90 -12.77
CA GLN A 286 -11.43 -8.16 -11.39
C GLN A 286 -9.99 -7.67 -11.15
N ALA A 287 -9.81 -6.79 -10.16
CA ALA A 287 -8.50 -6.26 -9.79
C ALA A 287 -7.76 -7.13 -8.79
N TYR A 288 -8.47 -7.75 -7.84
CA TYR A 288 -7.85 -8.56 -6.78
C TYR A 288 -8.70 -9.77 -6.45
N GLY A 289 -8.05 -10.83 -5.97
CA GLY A 289 -8.67 -12.05 -5.46
C GLY A 289 -7.68 -13.23 -5.52
N PRO A 290 -7.66 -14.13 -4.52
CA PRO A 290 -8.34 -14.03 -3.23
C PRO A 290 -7.70 -12.96 -2.31
N LEU A 291 -8.53 -12.28 -1.53
CA LEU A 291 -8.16 -11.28 -0.52
C LEU A 291 -7.72 -11.95 0.79
N HIS A 292 -7.06 -11.20 1.67
CA HIS A 292 -6.78 -11.66 3.04
C HIS A 292 -8.04 -11.63 3.91
N LEU A 293 -8.16 -12.55 4.87
CA LEU A 293 -9.23 -12.53 5.86
C LEU A 293 -9.13 -11.24 6.70
N GLY A 294 -10.23 -10.48 6.74
CA GLY A 294 -10.33 -9.24 7.51
C GLY A 294 -11.62 -8.49 7.26
N LYS A 295 -11.86 -7.49 8.11
CA LYS A 295 -12.87 -6.45 7.90
C LYS A 295 -12.28 -5.34 7.04
N TYR A 296 -12.95 -4.96 5.95
CA TYR A 296 -12.47 -3.99 4.97
C TYR A 296 -13.30 -2.72 4.99
N HIS A 297 -12.60 -1.58 5.07
CA HIS A 297 -13.18 -0.24 5.00
C HIS A 297 -12.85 0.40 3.64
N PRO A 298 -13.77 1.15 3.02
CA PRO A 298 -13.44 2.06 1.93
C PRO A 298 -12.26 2.95 2.32
N ALA A 299 -11.24 3.03 1.48
CA ALA A 299 -9.99 3.68 1.81
C ALA A 299 -9.49 4.56 0.66
N VAL A 300 -9.02 5.76 1.01
CA VAL A 300 -8.43 6.71 0.08
C VAL A 300 -7.12 7.20 0.65
N ALA A 301 -6.11 7.27 -0.21
CA ALA A 301 -4.86 7.97 0.10
C ALA A 301 -4.57 9.05 -0.94
N CYS A 302 -4.36 10.28 -0.47
CA CYS A 302 -4.10 11.45 -1.31
C CYS A 302 -2.65 11.93 -1.17
N TYR A 303 -2.10 12.42 -2.26
CA TYR A 303 -0.74 12.96 -2.38
C TYR A 303 -0.78 14.31 -3.10
N MET A 304 -0.04 15.30 -2.57
CA MET A 304 0.20 16.61 -3.20
C MET A 304 -1.05 17.31 -3.72
N GLY A 305 -2.04 17.47 -2.85
CA GLY A 305 -3.25 18.26 -3.12
C GLY A 305 -4.32 17.52 -3.93
N ALA A 306 -4.16 16.21 -4.18
CA ALA A 306 -5.25 15.41 -4.74
C ALA A 306 -6.48 15.49 -3.83
N GLU A 307 -7.65 15.64 -4.42
CA GLU A 307 -8.93 15.71 -3.72
C GLU A 307 -9.88 14.68 -4.31
N VAL A 308 -10.56 13.96 -3.41
CA VAL A 308 -11.51 12.91 -3.76
C VAL A 308 -12.77 13.13 -2.96
N ARG A 309 -13.92 13.10 -3.63
CA ARG A 309 -15.25 13.09 -3.00
C ARG A 309 -15.83 11.69 -3.06
N LEU A 310 -16.18 11.16 -1.91
CA LEU A 310 -16.80 9.84 -1.77
C LEU A 310 -18.32 9.94 -1.85
N ASN A 311 -18.92 8.86 -2.34
CA ASN A 311 -20.35 8.62 -2.31
C ASN A 311 -20.58 7.15 -1.90
N PHE A 312 -21.12 6.95 -0.70
CA PHE A 312 -21.37 5.63 -0.14
C PHE A 312 -22.74 5.04 -0.56
N GLY A 313 -23.52 5.78 -1.35
CA GLY A 313 -24.83 5.39 -1.84
C GLY A 313 -26.00 5.88 -0.96
N PRO A 314 -27.24 5.49 -1.29
CA PRO A 314 -27.60 4.58 -2.39
C PRO A 314 -27.62 5.24 -3.78
N GLU A 315 -27.63 6.57 -3.85
CA GLU A 315 -27.74 7.32 -5.11
C GLU A 315 -26.37 7.50 -5.78
N PHE A 316 -26.04 6.64 -6.74
CA PHE A 316 -24.77 6.68 -7.47
C PHE A 316 -24.88 7.44 -8.80
N ALA A 317 -23.80 8.12 -9.19
CA ALA A 317 -23.70 8.73 -10.52
C ALA A 317 -23.62 7.64 -11.61
N HIS A 318 -22.92 6.56 -11.30
CA HIS A 318 -22.77 5.36 -12.12
C HIS A 318 -23.06 4.12 -11.26
N PRO A 319 -24.33 3.68 -11.21
CA PRO A 319 -24.74 2.55 -10.39
C PRO A 319 -23.96 1.26 -10.69
N PRO A 320 -23.70 0.43 -9.66
CA PRO A 320 -23.07 -0.87 -9.87
C PRO A 320 -24.02 -1.83 -10.60
N PRO A 321 -23.52 -3.00 -11.06
CA PRO A 321 -24.41 -4.10 -11.41
C PRO A 321 -25.30 -4.47 -10.20
N ALA A 322 -26.52 -4.95 -10.46
CA ALA A 322 -27.45 -5.34 -9.40
C ALA A 322 -26.91 -6.49 -8.54
N GLU A 323 -26.13 -7.40 -9.16
CA GLU A 323 -25.55 -8.57 -8.52
C GLU A 323 -24.10 -8.79 -8.98
N TRP A 324 -23.31 -9.46 -8.14
CA TRP A 324 -21.99 -9.98 -8.46
C TRP A 324 -21.93 -11.44 -8.02
N GLU A 325 -21.65 -12.36 -8.95
CA GLU A 325 -21.64 -13.81 -8.68
C GLU A 325 -22.97 -14.30 -8.03
N GLY A 326 -24.11 -13.76 -8.47
CA GLY A 326 -25.44 -14.09 -7.95
C GLY A 326 -25.75 -13.54 -6.56
N VAL A 327 -24.89 -12.67 -6.01
CA VAL A 327 -25.10 -11.99 -4.72
C VAL A 327 -25.44 -10.52 -4.95
N PRO A 328 -26.54 -9.99 -4.37
CA PRO A 328 -26.91 -8.59 -4.48
C PRO A 328 -25.79 -7.63 -4.05
N VAL A 329 -25.52 -6.62 -4.88
CA VAL A 329 -24.58 -5.55 -4.56
C VAL A 329 -25.29 -4.50 -3.72
N ARG A 330 -24.76 -4.20 -2.53
CA ARG A 330 -25.33 -3.18 -1.64
C ARG A 330 -24.45 -1.93 -1.56
N PRO A 331 -25.04 -0.74 -1.40
CA PRO A 331 -24.28 0.47 -1.11
C PRO A 331 -23.63 0.40 0.27
N MET A 332 -22.46 1.00 0.45
CA MET A 332 -21.79 1.09 1.74
C MET A 332 -22.58 1.87 2.80
N SER A 333 -23.51 2.73 2.40
CA SER A 333 -24.45 3.42 3.29
C SER A 333 -25.39 2.47 4.04
N GLU A 334 -25.62 1.25 3.52
CA GLU A 334 -26.42 0.20 4.17
C GLU A 334 -25.58 -0.74 5.04
N CYS A 335 -24.26 -0.54 5.12
CA CYS A 335 -23.42 -1.33 6.00
C CYS A 335 -23.85 -1.06 7.44
N PRO A 336 -24.30 -2.09 8.20
CA PRO A 336 -24.93 -1.84 9.48
C PRO A 336 -23.93 -1.31 10.51
N PRO A 337 -24.38 -0.45 11.45
CA PRO A 337 -23.63 -0.21 12.66
C PRO A 337 -23.53 -1.50 13.46
N GLU A 338 -22.50 -1.62 14.27
CA GLU A 338 -22.28 -2.79 15.10
C GLU A 338 -22.37 -2.37 16.57
N ASN A 339 -23.18 -3.06 17.36
CA ASN A 339 -23.33 -2.81 18.80
C ASN A 339 -23.29 -4.14 19.56
N TYR A 340 -22.19 -4.41 20.25
CA TYR A 340 -21.90 -5.76 20.74
C TYR A 340 -22.29 -6.03 22.19
N LEU A 341 -22.82 -5.04 22.93
CA LEU A 341 -23.46 -5.34 24.21
C LEU A 341 -24.66 -6.30 24.05
N GLU A 342 -25.27 -6.32 22.86
CA GLU A 342 -26.41 -7.17 22.56
C GLU A 342 -25.98 -8.58 22.08
N ASP A 343 -24.88 -8.70 21.34
CA ASP A 343 -24.40 -9.98 20.77
C ASP A 343 -23.80 -10.93 21.81
N GLU A 344 -23.09 -10.44 22.83
CA GLU A 344 -22.56 -11.30 23.92
C GLU A 344 -23.69 -11.82 24.83
N ALA A 345 -24.77 -11.04 25.01
CA ALA A 345 -25.94 -11.45 25.79
C ALA A 345 -26.77 -12.55 25.08
N ALA A 346 -26.67 -12.66 23.75
CA ALA A 346 -27.35 -13.71 22.98
C ALA A 346 -26.62 -15.07 23.01
N ILE A 347 -25.43 -15.13 23.63
CA ILE A 347 -24.57 -16.33 23.70
C ILE A 347 -24.63 -17.00 25.09
N HIS A 348 -25.37 -16.42 26.04
CA HIS A 348 -25.59 -16.96 27.39
C HIS A 348 -27.06 -17.29 27.65
#